data_AF-A0A519UKI3-F1
#
_entry.id   AF-A0A519UKI3-F1
#
_cell.length_a   1.000
_cell.length_b   1.000
_cell.length_c   1.000
_cell.angle_alpha   90.00
_cell.angle_beta   90.00
_cell.angle_gamma   90.00
#
_symmetry.space_group_name_H-M   'P 1'
#
loop_
_entity.id
_entity.type
_entity.pdbx_description
1 polymer ?
#
loop_
_entity_poly.entity_id
_entity_poly.type
_entity_poly.pdbx_seq_one_letter_code
_entity_poly.pdbx_strand_id
1 'polypeptide(L)'
;MPITGVLLAGHAYGAAGLLLVLAPLVAWAPPKGEDRASRHRWRSPFRSEAFEWVGGARATKALWLWPLLMGLATWQRASALAPIAALVAWLLVVLACFGTPEPVTMLALAARTPRQFLRRRLLLGLGYAAATALPFWLLLGAGPAGWGPAVGVALFWLALATMLILTKYAFYPVATHIRSTQGLILAVGLLGAWHPAYPPLMLVIAGGLVWQSQRRLRKILGDRTL
;
A
#
# COMPACT_ATOMS: atom_id res chain seq x y z
N MET A 1 -10.40 8.34 20.89
CA MET A 1 -10.35 9.81 20.72
C MET A 1 -9.16 10.11 19.83
N PRO A 2 -9.39 10.55 18.57
CA PRO A 2 -8.55 10.18 17.44
C PRO A 2 -7.38 11.14 17.28
N ILE A 3 -6.43 10.77 16.43
CA ILE A 3 -5.24 11.55 16.01
C ILE A 3 -5.57 13.02 15.67
N THR A 4 -6.81 13.35 15.32
CA THR A 4 -7.35 14.72 15.21
C THR A 4 -7.20 15.54 16.49
N GLY A 5 -7.38 14.97 17.68
CA GLY A 5 -7.19 15.65 18.96
C GLY A 5 -5.73 15.99 19.25
N VAL A 6 -4.81 15.11 18.85
CA VAL A 6 -3.36 15.35 18.96
C VAL A 6 -2.89 16.37 17.92
N LEU A 7 -3.48 16.37 16.72
CA LEU A 7 -3.19 17.35 15.66
C LEU A 7 -3.78 18.75 15.96
N LEU A 8 -4.95 18.81 16.61
CA LEU A 8 -5.58 20.05 17.08
C LEU A 8 -4.81 20.67 18.26
N ALA A 9 -4.29 19.84 19.17
CA ALA A 9 -3.48 20.29 20.31
C ALA A 9 -2.10 20.83 19.90
N GLY A 10 -1.58 20.44 18.73
CA GLY A 10 -0.29 20.88 18.20
C GLY A 10 -0.34 22.05 17.21
N HIS A 11 -1.47 22.78 17.10
CA HIS A 11 -1.68 23.86 16.13
C HIS A 11 -1.44 23.48 14.64
N ALA A 12 -1.48 22.19 14.30
CA ALA A 12 -1.24 21.69 12.94
C ALA A 12 -2.56 21.50 12.14
N TYR A 13 -3.38 22.55 12.10
CA TYR A 13 -4.73 22.53 11.50
C TYR A 13 -4.73 22.10 10.02
N GLY A 14 -3.65 22.40 9.28
CA GLY A 14 -3.50 22.04 7.87
C GLY A 14 -3.40 20.53 7.61
N ALA A 15 -2.70 19.78 8.47
CA ALA A 15 -2.50 18.34 8.28
C ALA A 15 -3.75 17.53 8.66
N ALA A 16 -4.48 17.97 9.70
CA ALA A 16 -5.76 17.37 10.10
C ALA A 16 -6.83 17.57 9.01
N GLY A 17 -6.90 18.77 8.40
CA GLY A 17 -7.78 19.04 7.28
C GLY A 17 -7.48 18.16 6.07
N LEU A 18 -6.20 18.00 5.74
CA LEU A 18 -5.76 17.15 4.62
C LEU A 18 -6.14 15.67 4.80
N LEU A 19 -5.96 15.12 6.00
CA LEU A 19 -6.34 13.74 6.32
C LEU A 19 -7.86 13.52 6.30
N LEU A 20 -8.64 14.47 6.84
CA LEU A 20 -10.10 14.42 6.85
C LEU A 20 -10.71 14.56 5.45
N VAL A 21 -10.04 15.27 4.54
CA VAL A 21 -10.47 15.43 3.15
C VAL A 21 -10.02 14.26 2.26
N LEU A 22 -8.83 13.70 2.50
CA LEU A 22 -8.29 12.57 1.71
C LEU A 22 -9.05 11.25 1.95
N ALA A 23 -9.47 10.97 3.18
CA ALA A 23 -10.18 9.74 3.52
C ALA A 23 -11.49 9.52 2.72
N PRO A 24 -12.41 10.51 2.61
CA PRO A 24 -13.61 10.36 1.79
C PRO A 24 -13.34 10.40 0.28
N LEU A 25 -12.30 11.12 -0.17
CA LEU A 25 -11.92 11.17 -1.59
C LEU A 25 -11.43 9.81 -2.12
N VAL A 26 -10.78 9.00 -1.27
CA VAL A 26 -10.35 7.64 -1.64
C VAL A 26 -11.55 6.68 -1.68
N ALA A 27 -12.54 6.87 -0.81
CA ALA A 27 -13.78 6.07 -0.80
C ALA A 27 -14.70 6.40 -1.99
N TRP A 28 -14.64 7.62 -2.53
CA TRP A 28 -15.44 8.08 -3.67
C TRP A 28 -14.81 7.82 -5.05
N ALA A 29 -13.62 7.22 -5.12
CA ALA A 29 -13.03 6.86 -6.40
C ALA A 29 -13.84 5.72 -7.06
N PRO A 30 -14.55 5.97 -8.19
CA PRO A 30 -15.37 4.94 -8.80
C PRO A 30 -14.49 3.80 -9.32
N PRO A 31 -14.96 2.53 -9.26
CA PRO A 31 -14.27 1.42 -9.91
C PRO A 31 -14.30 1.65 -11.42
N LYS A 32 -13.22 2.19 -11.98
CA LYS A 32 -13.10 2.36 -13.42
C LYS A 32 -12.79 1.02 -14.05
N GLY A 33 -13.75 0.48 -14.80
CA GLY A 33 -13.60 -0.72 -15.61
C GLY A 33 -12.40 -0.63 -16.56
N GLU A 34 -11.83 -1.80 -16.84
CA GLU A 34 -10.59 -2.00 -17.61
C GLU A 34 -10.68 -1.45 -19.06
N ASP A 35 -11.88 -1.19 -19.57
CA ASP A 35 -12.14 -0.94 -20.99
C ASP A 35 -11.62 0.40 -21.55
N ARG A 36 -11.34 1.41 -20.72
CA ARG A 36 -10.88 2.73 -21.22
C ARG A 36 -9.38 2.97 -21.13
N ALA A 37 -8.61 2.09 -20.48
CA ALA A 37 -7.18 2.32 -20.22
C ALA A 37 -6.25 1.98 -21.40
N SER A 38 -6.78 1.37 -22.48
CA SER A 38 -5.98 0.87 -23.61
C SER A 38 -5.61 1.92 -24.67
N ARG A 39 -6.20 3.12 -24.66
CA ARG A 39 -6.01 4.10 -25.77
C ARG A 39 -4.79 5.01 -25.66
N HIS A 40 -4.17 5.20 -24.49
CA HIS A 40 -2.97 6.02 -24.36
C HIS A 40 -1.72 5.18 -24.08
N ARG A 41 -0.95 4.98 -25.16
CA ARG A 41 0.29 4.22 -25.27
C ARG A 41 1.49 4.93 -24.63
N TRP A 42 1.33 5.45 -23.41
CA TRP A 42 2.48 5.95 -22.64
C TRP A 42 3.30 4.75 -22.16
N ARG A 43 4.62 4.78 -22.40
CA ARG A 43 5.56 3.78 -21.89
C ARG A 43 5.68 4.00 -20.37
N SER A 44 5.22 3.03 -19.58
CA SER A 44 5.35 3.07 -18.13
C SER A 44 6.81 2.92 -17.73
N PRO A 45 7.31 3.63 -16.71
CA PRO A 45 8.67 3.42 -16.19
C PRO A 45 8.79 2.10 -15.41
N PHE A 46 7.67 1.49 -15.00
CA PHE A 46 7.67 0.21 -14.29
C PHE A 46 7.85 -0.96 -15.26
N ARG A 47 8.64 -1.97 -14.87
CA ARG A 47 8.72 -3.23 -15.63
C ARG A 47 7.32 -3.80 -15.82
N SER A 48 7.06 -4.37 -17.00
CA SER A 48 5.78 -4.99 -17.35
C SER A 48 5.34 -6.03 -16.32
N GLU A 49 6.27 -6.73 -15.68
CA GLU A 49 6.01 -7.73 -14.63
C GLU A 49 5.33 -7.17 -13.37
N ALA A 50 5.38 -5.86 -13.12
CA ALA A 50 4.70 -5.19 -12.02
C ALA A 50 3.41 -4.52 -12.51
N PHE A 51 2.53 -5.31 -13.11
CA PHE A 51 1.25 -4.84 -13.66
C PHE A 51 0.41 -4.07 -12.64
N GLU A 52 0.48 -4.45 -11.35
CA GLU A 52 -0.20 -3.75 -10.27
C GLU A 52 0.22 -2.28 -10.19
N TRP A 53 1.51 -2.02 -10.30
CA TRP A 53 2.07 -0.68 -10.26
C TRP A 53 1.76 0.09 -11.54
N VAL A 54 1.83 -0.56 -12.70
CA VAL A 54 1.52 0.11 -13.99
C VAL A 54 0.04 0.52 -14.06
N GLY A 55 -0.87 -0.42 -13.79
CA GLY A 55 -2.32 -0.20 -13.84
C GLY A 55 -2.78 0.71 -12.70
N GLY A 56 -2.32 0.41 -11.49
CA GLY A 56 -2.63 1.18 -10.29
C GLY A 56 -2.13 2.62 -10.35
N ALA A 57 -0.87 2.85 -10.78
CA ALA A 57 -0.33 4.20 -10.89
C ALA A 57 -1.07 5.06 -11.92
N ARG A 58 -1.57 4.45 -13.00
CA ARG A 58 -2.42 5.15 -13.98
C ARG A 58 -3.78 5.49 -13.40
N ALA A 59 -4.43 4.52 -12.75
CA ALA A 59 -5.76 4.69 -12.19
C ALA A 59 -5.79 5.76 -11.08
N THR A 60 -4.78 5.78 -10.23
CA THR A 60 -4.65 6.70 -9.08
C THR A 60 -3.98 8.02 -9.43
N LYS A 61 -3.51 8.20 -10.67
CA LYS A 61 -2.64 9.32 -11.07
C LYS A 61 -1.39 9.45 -10.17
N ALA A 62 -0.85 8.32 -9.71
CA ALA A 62 0.29 8.28 -8.79
C ALA A 62 1.49 9.08 -9.29
N LEU A 63 1.72 9.13 -10.61
CA LEU A 63 2.78 9.93 -11.24
C LEU A 63 2.68 11.43 -10.94
N TRP A 64 1.46 11.96 -10.77
CA TRP A 64 1.23 13.37 -10.41
C TRP A 64 1.14 13.55 -8.89
N LEU A 65 0.55 12.58 -8.21
CA LEU A 65 0.36 12.64 -6.77
C LEU A 65 1.70 12.51 -6.03
N TRP A 66 2.63 11.69 -6.52
CA TRP A 66 3.94 11.49 -5.89
C TRP A 66 4.77 12.79 -5.77
N PRO A 67 5.03 13.56 -6.85
CA PRO A 67 5.78 14.81 -6.73
C PRO A 67 5.02 15.87 -5.93
N LEU A 68 3.68 15.87 -5.96
CA LEU A 68 2.87 16.75 -5.12
C LEU A 68 3.08 16.45 -3.63
N LEU A 69 2.97 15.17 -3.23
CA LEU A 69 3.19 14.73 -1.85
C LEU A 69 4.63 15.03 -1.41
N MET A 70 5.62 14.80 -2.28
CA MET A 70 7.01 15.10 -2.01
C MET A 70 7.24 16.62 -1.85
N GLY A 71 6.65 17.44 -2.72
CA GLY A 71 6.70 18.90 -2.62
C GLY A 71 6.08 19.42 -1.33
N LEU A 72 4.93 18.89 -0.92
CA LEU A 72 4.28 19.26 0.35
C LEU A 72 5.11 18.82 1.56
N ALA A 73 5.65 17.59 1.55
CA ALA A 73 6.48 17.08 2.64
C ALA A 73 7.80 17.85 2.77
N THR A 74 8.43 18.24 1.67
CA THR A 74 9.65 19.06 1.66
C THR A 74 9.37 20.49 2.13
N TRP A 75 8.27 21.10 1.67
CA TRP A 75 7.88 22.45 2.08
C TRP A 75 7.61 22.53 3.59
N GLN A 76 6.95 21.52 4.15
CA GLN A 76 6.67 21.42 5.59
C GLN A 76 7.68 20.57 6.36
N ARG A 77 8.93 20.42 5.87
CA ARG A 77 9.96 19.57 6.48
C ARG A 77 10.32 19.95 7.94
N ALA A 78 10.00 21.17 8.36
CA ALA A 78 10.16 21.62 9.74
C ALA A 78 9.24 20.88 10.72
N SER A 79 8.20 20.19 10.22
CA SER A 79 7.32 19.32 10.99
C SER A 79 7.54 17.86 10.61
N ALA A 80 7.73 17.00 11.61
CA ALA A 80 7.81 15.55 11.41
C ALA A 80 6.48 14.96 10.88
N LEU A 81 5.36 15.65 11.08
CA LEU A 81 4.04 15.16 10.68
C LEU A 81 3.85 15.16 9.17
N ALA A 82 4.46 16.10 8.45
CA ALA A 82 4.29 16.24 7.01
C ALA A 82 4.79 14.99 6.22
N PRO A 83 6.04 14.50 6.40
CA PRO A 83 6.48 13.29 5.73
C PRO A 83 5.70 12.04 6.18
N ILE A 84 5.24 11.97 7.44
CA ILE A 84 4.40 10.86 7.92
C ILE A 84 3.04 10.87 7.21
N ALA A 85 2.38 12.02 7.12
CA ALA A 85 1.10 12.16 6.43
C ALA A 85 1.24 11.83 4.94
N ALA A 86 2.34 12.27 4.30
CA ALA A 86 2.65 11.92 2.92
C ALA A 86 2.86 10.40 2.74
N LEU A 87 3.54 9.73 3.68
CA LEU A 87 3.70 8.26 3.68
C LEU A 87 2.37 7.53 3.83
N VAL A 88 1.47 8.02 4.68
CA VAL A 88 0.12 7.45 4.84
C VAL A 88 -0.69 7.64 3.56
N ALA A 89 -0.68 8.84 2.97
CA ALA A 89 -1.33 9.10 1.70
C ALA A 89 -0.76 8.22 0.58
N TRP A 90 0.56 8.04 0.54
CA TRP A 90 1.22 7.16 -0.41
C TRP A 90 0.86 5.69 -0.19
N LEU A 91 0.69 5.25 1.05
CA LEU A 91 0.23 3.90 1.36
C LEU A 91 -1.19 3.64 0.81
N LEU A 92 -2.06 4.65 0.80
CA LEU A 92 -3.39 4.55 0.17
C LEU A 92 -3.30 4.43 -1.36
N VAL A 93 -2.29 5.03 -1.98
CA VAL A 93 -2.01 4.81 -3.40
C VAL A 93 -1.56 3.37 -3.64
N VAL A 94 -0.64 2.87 -2.81
CA VAL A 94 -0.19 1.47 -2.87
C VAL A 94 -1.36 0.51 -2.71
N LEU A 95 -2.21 0.73 -1.70
CA LEU A 95 -3.46 0.00 -1.47
C LEU A 95 -4.30 -0.10 -2.76
N ALA A 96 -4.56 1.03 -3.40
CA ALA A 96 -5.36 1.09 -4.61
C ALA A 96 -4.72 0.32 -5.78
N CYS A 97 -3.39 0.30 -5.89
CA CYS A 97 -2.67 -0.51 -6.89
C CYS A 97 -2.87 -2.03 -6.69
N PHE A 98 -3.09 -2.48 -5.45
CA PHE A 98 -3.30 -3.89 -5.11
C PHE A 98 -4.77 -4.27 -4.87
N GLY A 99 -5.71 -3.34 -5.06
CA GLY A 99 -7.14 -3.54 -4.79
C GLY A 99 -7.93 -4.21 -5.93
N THR A 100 -7.31 -4.47 -7.08
CA THR A 100 -7.91 -5.16 -8.23
C THR A 100 -7.27 -6.53 -8.45
N PRO A 101 -8.06 -7.62 -8.51
CA PRO A 101 -7.54 -8.94 -8.85
C PRO A 101 -7.05 -8.95 -10.31
N GLU A 102 -5.93 -9.63 -10.57
CA GLU A 102 -5.44 -9.84 -11.94
C GLU A 102 -6.25 -10.94 -12.65
N PRO A 103 -6.28 -10.98 -14.00
CA PRO A 103 -6.84 -12.12 -14.73
C PRO A 103 -6.13 -13.44 -14.38
N VAL A 104 -6.90 -14.51 -14.22
CA VAL A 104 -6.37 -15.85 -13.83
C VAL A 104 -5.35 -16.38 -14.86
N THR A 105 -5.49 -15.99 -16.13
CA THR A 105 -4.55 -16.34 -17.21
C THR A 105 -3.14 -15.82 -16.96
N MET A 106 -2.99 -14.62 -16.38
CA MET A 106 -1.68 -14.05 -16.05
C MET A 106 -1.00 -14.76 -14.88
N LEU A 107 -1.79 -15.25 -13.92
CA LEU A 107 -1.29 -16.07 -12.81
C LEU A 107 -0.72 -17.41 -13.30
N ALA A 108 -1.39 -18.03 -14.26
CA ALA A 108 -0.99 -19.33 -14.78
C ALA A 108 0.28 -19.28 -15.66
N LEU A 109 0.47 -18.21 -16.44
CA LEU A 109 1.66 -18.03 -17.28
C LEU A 109 2.94 -17.75 -16.47
N ALA A 110 2.81 -17.23 -15.25
CA ALA A 110 3.93 -16.69 -14.48
C ALA A 110 4.54 -17.66 -13.46
N ALA A 111 3.91 -18.81 -13.17
CA ALA A 111 4.25 -19.60 -11.99
C ALA A 111 4.73 -21.03 -12.30
N ARG A 112 5.97 -21.35 -11.92
CA ARG A 112 6.43 -22.75 -11.75
C ARG A 112 5.93 -23.36 -10.43
N THR A 113 5.85 -22.56 -9.35
CA THR A 113 5.29 -22.98 -8.05
C THR A 113 4.61 -21.81 -7.31
N PRO A 114 3.60 -22.07 -6.45
CA PRO A 114 2.90 -21.04 -5.66
C PRO A 114 3.83 -20.19 -4.78
N ARG A 115 4.84 -20.80 -4.14
CA ARG A 115 5.77 -20.10 -3.25
C ARG A 115 6.69 -19.16 -4.01
N GLN A 116 7.24 -19.61 -5.15
CA GLN A 116 8.10 -18.76 -5.99
C GLN A 116 7.32 -17.60 -6.58
N PHE A 117 6.09 -17.85 -7.03
CA PHE A 117 5.20 -16.80 -7.52
C PHE A 117 4.96 -15.73 -6.44
N LEU A 118 4.54 -16.14 -5.24
CA LEU A 118 4.27 -15.21 -4.14
C LEU A 118 5.52 -14.43 -3.74
N ARG A 119 6.68 -15.10 -3.61
CA ARG A 119 7.95 -14.45 -3.28
C ARG A 119 8.34 -13.40 -4.32
N ARG A 120 8.22 -13.72 -5.61
CA ARG A 120 8.56 -12.77 -6.69
C ARG A 120 7.63 -11.56 -6.67
N ARG A 121 6.32 -11.77 -6.46
CA ARG A 121 5.34 -10.68 -6.38
C ARG A 121 5.55 -9.80 -5.15
N LEU A 122 5.86 -10.39 -4.01
CA LEU A 122 6.24 -9.64 -2.81
C LEU A 122 7.51 -8.81 -3.03
N LEU A 123 8.57 -9.41 -3.58
CA LEU A 123 9.84 -8.71 -3.82
C LEU A 123 9.68 -7.54 -4.79
N LEU A 124 8.98 -7.74 -5.91
CA LEU A 124 8.71 -6.66 -6.87
C LEU A 124 7.81 -5.60 -6.26
N GLY A 125 6.69 -6.00 -5.64
CA GLY A 125 5.73 -5.09 -5.04
C GLY A 125 6.35 -4.23 -3.94
N LEU A 126 7.08 -4.85 -3.00
CA LEU A 126 7.79 -4.17 -1.93
C LEU A 126 8.98 -3.37 -2.44
N GLY A 127 9.70 -3.86 -3.45
CA GLY A 127 10.83 -3.12 -4.04
C GLY A 127 10.38 -1.77 -4.61
N TYR A 128 9.31 -1.75 -5.39
CA TYR A 128 8.74 -0.50 -5.90
C TYR A 128 8.10 0.35 -4.79
N ALA A 129 7.42 -0.26 -3.83
CA ALA A 129 6.84 0.43 -2.68
C ALA A 129 7.93 1.17 -1.88
N ALA A 130 9.02 0.46 -1.56
CA ALA A 130 10.16 0.99 -0.83
C ALA A 130 10.90 2.06 -1.63
N ALA A 131 11.17 1.82 -2.92
CA ALA A 131 11.85 2.80 -3.77
C ALA A 131 11.08 4.12 -3.88
N THR A 132 9.75 4.05 -3.95
CA THR A 132 8.89 5.24 -4.01
C THR A 132 8.68 5.90 -2.66
N ALA A 133 8.75 5.14 -1.56
CA ALA A 133 8.64 5.66 -0.19
C ALA A 133 9.98 6.24 0.33
N LEU A 134 11.11 5.81 -0.23
CA LEU A 134 12.46 6.13 0.26
C LEU A 134 12.70 7.63 0.46
N PRO A 135 12.32 8.53 -0.46
CA PRO A 135 12.56 9.97 -0.25
C PRO A 135 11.81 10.53 0.96
N PHE A 136 10.64 9.99 1.31
CA PHE A 136 9.91 10.41 2.52
C PHE A 136 10.59 9.92 3.80
N TRP A 137 11.18 8.71 3.78
CA TRP A 137 11.97 8.22 4.93
C TRP A 137 13.25 9.03 5.13
N LEU A 138 13.93 9.40 4.04
CA LEU A 138 15.08 10.28 4.09
C LEU A 138 14.72 11.66 4.65
N LEU A 139 13.58 12.24 4.22
CA LEU A 139 13.08 13.50 4.76
C LEU A 139 12.74 13.40 6.25
N LEU A 140 12.12 12.31 6.68
CA LEU A 140 11.80 12.08 8.09
C LEU A 140 13.07 11.94 8.93
N GLY A 141 14.06 11.19 8.44
CA GLY A 141 15.34 10.96 9.13
C GLY A 141 16.24 12.18 9.20
N ALA A 142 16.28 13.00 8.14
CA ALA A 142 17.01 14.27 8.11
C ALA A 142 16.25 15.42 8.80
N GLY A 143 14.97 15.23 9.09
CA GLY A 143 14.11 16.20 9.76
C GLY A 143 14.21 16.14 11.29
N PRO A 144 13.33 16.88 11.99
CA PRO A 144 13.36 17.01 13.45
C PRO A 144 13.06 15.69 14.21
N ALA A 145 12.47 14.69 13.54
CA ALA A 145 12.23 13.38 14.14
C ALA A 145 13.52 12.55 14.30
N GLY A 146 14.52 12.78 13.47
CA GLY A 146 15.75 11.99 13.42
C GLY A 146 15.57 10.56 12.89
N TRP A 147 16.68 9.85 12.79
CA TRP A 147 16.74 8.53 12.14
C TRP A 147 16.06 7.40 12.91
N GLY A 148 16.05 7.43 14.25
CA GLY A 148 15.43 6.38 15.06
C GLY A 148 13.94 6.19 14.74
N PRO A 149 13.11 7.23 14.93
CA PRO A 149 11.70 7.19 14.53
C PRO A 149 11.50 6.94 13.04
N ALA A 150 12.38 7.45 12.17
CA ALA A 150 12.29 7.23 10.73
C ALA A 150 12.42 5.73 10.35
N VAL A 151 13.36 5.01 10.97
CA VAL A 151 13.51 3.56 10.79
C VAL A 151 12.27 2.82 11.29
N GLY A 152 11.75 3.19 12.46
CA GLY A 152 10.53 2.58 13.00
C GLY A 152 9.32 2.75 12.06
N VAL A 153 9.12 3.96 11.54
CA VAL A 153 8.06 4.26 10.55
C VAL A 153 8.28 3.48 9.26
N ALA A 154 9.51 3.39 8.76
CA ALA A 154 9.82 2.65 7.54
C ALA A 154 9.51 1.15 7.68
N LEU A 155 9.92 0.52 8.79
CA LEU A 155 9.64 -0.89 9.07
C LEU A 155 8.13 -1.14 9.19
N PHE A 156 7.43 -0.27 9.92
CA PHE A 156 5.98 -0.37 10.09
C PHE A 156 5.24 -0.22 8.76
N TRP A 157 5.63 0.76 7.94
CA TRP A 157 5.05 1.00 6.63
C TRP A 157 5.29 -0.18 5.68
N LEU A 158 6.49 -0.76 5.68
CA LEU A 158 6.82 -1.96 4.90
C LEU A 158 6.03 -3.19 5.36
N ALA A 159 5.80 -3.35 6.67
CA ALA A 159 4.97 -4.42 7.20
C ALA A 159 3.51 -4.28 6.70
N LEU A 160 2.94 -3.08 6.73
CA LEU A 160 1.61 -2.82 6.18
C LEU A 160 1.57 -3.11 4.68
N ALA A 161 2.52 -2.58 3.89
CA ALA A 161 2.59 -2.86 2.46
C ALA A 161 2.67 -4.37 2.16
N THR A 162 3.44 -5.12 2.96
CA THR A 162 3.52 -6.59 2.86
C THR A 162 2.17 -7.23 3.07
N MET A 163 1.44 -6.85 4.13
CA MET A 163 0.10 -7.37 4.41
C MET A 163 -0.92 -7.02 3.32
N LEU A 164 -0.84 -5.82 2.72
CA LEU A 164 -1.71 -5.44 1.61
C LEU A 164 -1.51 -6.35 0.40
N ILE A 165 -0.25 -6.64 0.06
CA ILE A 165 0.10 -7.54 -1.04
C ILE A 165 -0.36 -8.97 -0.73
N LEU A 166 -0.10 -9.46 0.49
CA LEU A 166 -0.54 -10.81 0.90
C LEU A 166 -2.06 -10.96 0.88
N THR A 167 -2.79 -9.94 1.32
CA THR A 167 -4.26 -9.93 1.33
C THR A 167 -4.84 -10.10 -0.07
N LYS A 168 -4.25 -9.47 -1.09
CA LYS A 168 -4.65 -9.67 -2.50
C LYS A 168 -4.65 -11.16 -2.85
N TYR A 169 -3.58 -11.88 -2.50
CA TYR A 169 -3.43 -13.30 -2.83
C TYR A 169 -4.18 -14.25 -1.88
N ALA A 170 -4.45 -13.83 -0.64
CA ALA A 170 -5.23 -14.60 0.32
C ALA A 170 -6.73 -14.65 -0.02
N PHE A 171 -7.26 -13.61 -0.65
CA PHE A 171 -8.69 -13.50 -1.00
C PHE A 171 -8.97 -13.47 -2.50
N TYR A 172 -7.96 -13.73 -3.32
CA TYR A 172 -8.12 -13.87 -4.76
C TYR A 172 -9.15 -14.98 -5.12
N PRO A 173 -10.04 -14.77 -6.11
CA PRO A 173 -10.19 -13.60 -7.00
C PRO A 173 -11.24 -12.56 -6.54
N VAL A 174 -11.77 -12.64 -5.31
CA VAL A 174 -12.93 -11.83 -4.88
C VAL A 174 -12.50 -10.41 -4.50
N ALA A 175 -12.67 -9.45 -5.41
CA ALA A 175 -12.25 -8.05 -5.23
C ALA A 175 -12.81 -7.38 -3.97
N THR A 176 -14.08 -7.64 -3.64
CA THR A 176 -14.73 -7.07 -2.44
C THR A 176 -14.03 -7.49 -1.15
N HIS A 177 -13.65 -8.78 -1.04
CA HIS A 177 -12.97 -9.31 0.14
C HIS A 177 -11.53 -8.80 0.24
N ILE A 178 -10.86 -8.61 -0.90
CA ILE A 178 -9.53 -8.01 -0.95
C ILE A 178 -9.60 -6.59 -0.38
N ARG A 179 -10.48 -5.74 -0.91
CA ARG A 179 -10.58 -4.31 -0.52
C ARG A 179 -11.02 -4.13 0.92
N SER A 180 -12.05 -4.86 1.37
CA SER A 180 -12.53 -4.75 2.75
C SER A 180 -11.46 -5.18 3.76
N THR A 181 -10.76 -6.28 3.49
CA THR A 181 -9.69 -6.77 4.38
C THR A 181 -8.48 -5.86 4.38
N GLN A 182 -8.09 -5.35 3.20
CA GLN A 182 -7.00 -4.38 3.09
C GLN A 182 -7.32 -3.06 3.83
N GLY A 183 -8.56 -2.58 3.71
CA GLY A 183 -9.05 -1.42 4.47
C GLY A 183 -9.05 -1.68 5.98
N LEU A 184 -9.48 -2.87 6.41
CA LEU A 184 -9.42 -3.28 7.81
C LEU A 184 -7.99 -3.32 8.34
N ILE A 185 -7.05 -3.91 7.59
CA ILE A 185 -5.63 -3.97 7.95
C ILE A 185 -5.05 -2.56 8.10
N LEU A 186 -5.40 -1.62 7.22
CA LEU A 186 -4.95 -0.24 7.36
C LEU A 186 -5.59 0.49 8.54
N ALA A 187 -6.89 0.32 8.74
CA ALA A 187 -7.60 0.96 9.84
C ALA A 187 -7.05 0.47 11.20
N VAL A 188 -6.95 -0.85 11.35
CA VAL A 188 -6.35 -1.50 12.52
C VAL A 188 -4.88 -1.08 12.63
N GLY A 189 -4.17 -1.06 11.49
CA GLY A 189 -2.81 -0.51 11.29
C GLY A 189 -2.58 0.80 12.02
N LEU A 190 -3.23 1.81 11.49
CA LEU A 190 -2.97 3.20 11.83
C LEU A 190 -3.59 3.59 13.18
N LEU A 191 -4.73 3.00 13.54
CA LEU A 191 -5.40 3.31 14.82
C LEU A 191 -4.82 2.52 16.00
N GLY A 192 -4.37 1.29 15.74
CA GLY A 192 -3.88 0.37 16.77
C GLY A 192 -2.40 0.49 17.08
N ALA A 193 -1.61 1.22 16.28
CA ALA A 193 -0.15 1.33 16.42
C ALA A 193 0.34 1.75 17.82
N TRP A 194 -0.50 2.43 18.61
CA TRP A 194 -0.19 2.88 19.96
C TRP A 194 -0.45 1.83 21.05
N HIS A 195 -1.12 0.72 20.72
CA HIS A 195 -1.53 -0.29 21.69
C HIS A 195 -0.46 -1.38 21.84
N PRO A 196 -0.06 -1.78 23.06
CA PRO A 196 1.01 -2.77 23.26
C PRO A 196 0.66 -4.17 22.76
N ALA A 197 -0.63 -4.53 22.71
CA ALA A 197 -1.07 -5.80 22.11
C ALA A 197 -1.05 -5.80 20.57
N TYR A 198 -0.70 -4.68 19.93
CA TYR A 198 -0.79 -4.52 18.49
C TYR A 198 0.27 -5.29 17.69
N PRO A 199 1.57 -5.24 18.04
CA PRO A 199 2.60 -6.00 17.33
C PRO A 199 2.33 -7.52 17.27
N PRO A 200 1.96 -8.22 18.36
CA PRO A 200 1.67 -9.65 18.26
C PRO A 200 0.44 -9.95 17.40
N LEU A 201 -0.59 -9.10 17.44
CA LEU A 201 -1.77 -9.22 16.57
C LEU A 201 -1.40 -9.13 15.09
N MET A 202 -0.55 -8.18 14.74
CA MET A 202 -0.02 -8.01 13.39
C MET A 202 0.76 -9.25 12.92
N LEU A 203 1.58 -9.85 13.78
CA LEU A 203 2.32 -11.08 13.44
C LEU A 203 1.37 -12.26 13.19
N VAL A 204 0.33 -12.42 14.00
CA VAL A 204 -0.69 -13.46 13.80
C VAL A 204 -1.43 -13.26 12.47
N ILE A 205 -1.84 -12.02 12.17
CA ILE A 205 -2.49 -11.68 10.90
C ILE A 205 -1.56 -11.95 9.72
N ALA A 206 -0.28 -11.54 9.80
CA ALA A 206 0.70 -11.81 8.76
C ALA A 206 0.86 -13.32 8.52
N GLY A 207 1.02 -14.11 9.58
CA GLY A 207 1.14 -15.57 9.49
C GLY A 207 -0.09 -16.21 8.83
N GLY A 208 -1.29 -15.80 9.24
CA GLY A 208 -2.55 -16.24 8.65
C GLY A 208 -2.66 -15.90 7.16
N LEU A 209 -2.29 -14.69 6.77
CA LEU A 209 -2.29 -14.24 5.36
C LEU A 209 -1.27 -15.01 4.51
N VAL A 210 -0.08 -15.28 5.03
CA VAL A 210 0.93 -16.10 4.34
C VAL A 210 0.40 -17.52 4.12
N TRP A 211 -0.17 -18.14 5.15
CA TRP A 211 -0.73 -19.49 5.04
C TRP A 211 -1.91 -19.54 4.04
N GLN A 212 -2.83 -18.59 4.16
CA GLN A 212 -4.03 -18.52 3.31
C GLN A 212 -3.68 -18.21 1.85
N SER A 213 -2.75 -17.30 1.58
CA SER A 213 -2.29 -17.00 0.22
C SER A 213 -1.65 -18.22 -0.44
N GLN A 214 -0.81 -18.98 0.27
CA GLN A 214 -0.24 -20.23 -0.25
C GLN A 214 -1.32 -21.30 -0.49
N ARG A 215 -2.32 -21.42 0.39
CA ARG A 215 -3.43 -22.37 0.20
C ARG A 215 -4.28 -22.01 -1.02
N ARG A 216 -4.59 -20.73 -1.22
CA ARG A 216 -5.37 -20.26 -2.38
C ARG A 216 -4.60 -20.42 -3.69
N LEU A 217 -3.34 -20.00 -3.73
CA LEU A 217 -2.50 -20.14 -4.92
C LEU A 217 -2.30 -21.62 -5.30
N ARG A 218 -2.18 -22.53 -4.33
CA ARG A 218 -2.13 -23.97 -4.60
C ARG A 218 -3.38 -24.50 -5.29
N LYS A 219 -4.58 -24.04 -4.90
CA LYS A 219 -5.82 -24.45 -5.58
C LYS A 219 -5.83 -23.94 -7.03
N ILE A 220 -5.55 -22.66 -7.23
CA ILE A 220 -5.63 -22.02 -8.55
C ILE A 220 -4.58 -22.56 -9.53
N LEU A 221 -3.36 -22.84 -9.06
CA LEU A 221 -2.25 -23.33 -9.88
C LEU A 221 -2.22 -24.86 -9.98
N GLY A 222 -2.70 -25.57 -8.95
CA GLY A 222 -2.73 -27.04 -8.90
C GLY A 222 -3.84 -27.67 -9.73
N ASP A 223 -4.98 -26.99 -9.90
CA ASP A 223 -6.09 -27.47 -10.74
C ASP A 223 -5.77 -27.45 -12.26
N ARG A 224 -4.55 -27.08 -12.67
CA ARG A 224 -4.12 -26.97 -14.09
C ARG A 224 -3.07 -27.99 -14.53
N THR A 225 -2.82 -29.04 -13.74
CA THR A 225 -2.05 -30.22 -14.19
C THR A 225 -2.96 -31.32 -14.71
N LEU A 226 -3.81 -30.99 -15.70
CA LEU A 226 -4.55 -31.93 -16.54
C LEU A 226 -4.25 -31.61 -18.00
#